data_AF-A0A7X8X4Q9-F1
#
_entry.id   AF-A0A7X8X4Q9-F1
#
_cell.length_a   1.000
_cell.length_b   1.000
_cell.length_c   1.000
_cell.angle_alpha   90.00
_cell.angle_beta   90.00
_cell.angle_gamma   90.00
#
_symmetry.space_group_name_H-M   'P 1'
#
loop_
_entity.id
_entity.type
_entity.pdbx_description
1 polymer ?
#
loop_
_entity_poly.entity_id
_entity_poly.type
_entity_poly.pdbx_seq_one_letter_code
_entity_poly.pdbx_strand_id
1 'polypeptide(L)' 'MEGLIALAAGLAIGLGSLGPGIGQGIAAKGALEGMARQPEAAGDIRVSMILALAFMEALTIYGLLIAFMLIGKLG' A
#
# COMPACT_ATOMS: atom_id res chain seq x y z
N MET A 1 27.77 -7.67 -8.73
CA MET A 1 26.64 -6.72 -8.91
C MET A 1 25.36 -7.24 -8.26
N GLU A 2 25.16 -8.56 -8.21
CA GLU A 2 23.99 -9.24 -7.64
C GLU A 2 23.58 -8.75 -6.25
N GLY A 3 24.54 -8.61 -5.31
CA GLY A 3 24.24 -8.11 -3.96
C GLY A 3 23.62 -6.70 -3.94
N LEU A 4 24.05 -5.80 -4.84
CA LEU A 4 23.46 -4.46 -4.97
C LEU A 4 22.04 -4.53 -5.54
N ILE A 5 21.80 -5.42 -6.51
CA ILE A 5 20.47 -5.62 -7.10
C ILE A 5 19.49 -6.15 -6.05
N ALA A 6 19.92 -7.13 -5.24
CA ALA A 6 19.11 -7.68 -4.15
C ALA A 6 18.79 -6.61 -3.09
N LEU A 7 19.78 -5.79 -2.71
CA LEU A 7 19.56 -4.67 -1.78
C LEU A 7 18.59 -3.62 -2.36
N ALA A 8 18.78 -3.24 -3.63
CA ALA A 8 17.91 -2.28 -4.31
C ALA A 8 16.46 -2.78 -4.42
N ALA A 9 16.26 -4.07 -4.70
CA ALA A 9 14.93 -4.68 -4.72
C ALA A 9 14.26 -4.63 -3.33
N GLY A 10 14.99 -4.95 -2.27
CA GLY A 10 14.49 -4.86 -0.89
C GLY A 10 14.13 -3.43 -0.48
N LEU A 11 14.96 -2.46 -0.86
CA LEU A 11 14.70 -1.04 -0.58
C LEU A 11 13.51 -0.50 -1.39
N ALA A 12 13.35 -0.89 -2.65
CA ALA A 12 12.25 -0.45 -3.50
C ALA A 12 10.88 -0.83 -2.90
N ILE A 13 10.72 -2.08 -2.47
CA ILE A 13 9.47 -2.50 -1.82
C ILE A 13 9.36 -1.96 -0.40
N GLY A 14 10.42 -2.04 0.41
CA GLY A 14 10.38 -1.66 1.81
C GLY A 14 10.10 -0.18 2.03
N LEU A 15 10.78 0.70 1.28
CA LEU A 15 10.51 2.15 1.35
C LEU A 15 9.21 2.52 0.63
N GLY A 16 8.90 1.83 -0.47
CA GLY A 16 7.68 2.04 -1.24
C GLY A 16 6.40 1.73 -0.45
N SER A 17 6.45 0.82 0.53
CA SER A 17 5.29 0.45 1.34
C SER A 17 5.07 1.32 2.59
N LEU A 18 6.03 2.14 3.02
CA LEU A 18 5.91 2.91 4.27
C LEU A 18 4.79 3.95 4.21
N GLY A 19 4.78 4.78 3.16
CA GLY A 19 3.76 5.81 2.96
C GLY A 19 2.35 5.23 2.83
N PRO A 20 2.13 4.28 1.90
CA PRO A 20 0.85 3.59 1.77
C PRO A 20 0.40 2.90 3.06
N GLY A 21 1.27 2.15 3.74
CA GLY A 21 0.90 1.45 4.97
C GLY A 21 0.43 2.38 6.09
N ILE A 22 1.11 3.53 6.28
CA ILE A 22 0.69 4.54 7.26
C ILE A 22 -0.64 5.18 6.83
N GLY A 23 -0.75 5.57 5.55
CA GLY A 23 -1.97 6.19 5.01
C GLY A 23 -3.19 5.28 5.10
N GLN A 24 -3.02 3.99 4.82
CA GLN A 24 -4.07 2.97 4.93
C GLN A 24 -4.53 2.79 6.37
N GLY A 25 -3.62 2.76 7.34
CA GLY A 25 -3.97 2.70 8.76
C GLY A 25 -4.80 3.91 9.21
N ILE A 26 -4.41 5.11 8.78
CA ILE A 26 -5.14 6.35 9.09
C ILE A 26 -6.53 6.35 8.44
N ALA A 27 -6.62 5.99 7.15
CA ALA A 27 -7.88 5.94 6.42
C ALA A 27 -8.84 4.89 7.01
N ALA A 28 -8.33 3.70 7.33
CA ALA A 28 -9.10 2.64 7.95
C ALA A 28 -9.62 3.05 9.34
N LYS A 29 -8.78 3.70 10.17
CA LYS A 29 -9.21 4.24 11.46
C LYS A 29 -10.36 5.25 11.28
N GLY A 30 -10.20 6.23 10.38
CA GLY A 30 -11.23 7.23 10.12
C GLY A 30 -12.54 6.63 9.62
N ALA A 31 -12.46 5.61 8.76
CA ALA A 31 -13.63 4.89 8.29
C ALA A 31 -14.33 4.11 9.42
N LEU A 32 -13.58 3.39 10.26
CA LEU A 32 -14.15 2.66 11.41
C LEU A 32 -14.83 3.59 12.41
N GLU A 33 -14.20 4.72 12.75
CA GLU A 33 -14.80 5.75 13.61
C GLU A 33 -16.05 6.36 12.98
N GLY A 34 -16.03 6.63 11.67
CA GLY A 34 -17.18 7.15 10.93
C GLY A 34 -18.36 6.18 10.93
N MET A 35 -18.11 4.89 10.65
CA MET A 35 -19.14 3.85 10.67
C MET A 35 -19.72 3.63 12.08
N ALA A 36 -18.88 3.73 13.13
CA ALA A 36 -19.36 3.63 14.50
C ALA A 36 -20.23 4.83 14.92
N ARG A 37 -19.94 6.03 14.40
CA ARG A 37 -20.73 7.25 14.67
C ARG A 37 -22.03 7.30 13.88
N GLN A 38 -22.02 6.82 12.63
CA GLN A 38 -23.18 6.81 11.74
C GLN A 38 -23.34 5.44 11.05
N PRO A 39 -24.01 4.47 11.71
CA PRO A 39 -24.21 3.13 11.18
C PRO A 39 -24.97 3.10 9.85
N GLU A 40 -25.88 4.04 9.62
CA GLU A 40 -26.67 4.13 8.39
C GLU A 40 -25.82 4.47 7.16
N ALA A 41 -24.70 5.18 7.35
CA ALA A 41 -23.76 5.54 6.29
C ALA A 41 -22.65 4.49 6.10
N ALA A 42 -22.68 3.38 6.84
CA ALA A 42 -21.55 2.46 6.88
C ALA A 42 -21.23 1.81 5.52
N GLY A 43 -22.24 1.58 4.69
CA GLY A 43 -22.06 1.08 3.32
C GLY A 43 -21.21 2.04 2.47
N ASP A 44 -21.59 3.31 2.43
CA ASP A 44 -20.93 4.34 1.61
C ASP A 44 -19.51 4.65 2.11
N ILE A 45 -19.33 4.69 3.44
CA ILE A 45 -18.01 4.85 4.07
C ILE A 45 -17.10 3.68 3.69
N ARG A 46 -17.60 2.44 3.72
CA ARG A 46 -16.82 1.25 3.36
C ARG A 46 -16.40 1.26 1.89
N VAL A 47 -17.29 1.65 0.99
CA VAL A 47 -16.97 1.78 -0.45
C VAL A 47 -15.87 2.82 -0.67
N SER A 48 -16.03 4.01 -0.06
CA SER A 48 -15.05 5.09 -0.15
C SER A 48 -13.69 4.68 0.44
N MET A 49 -13.70 3.98 1.58
CA MET A 49 -12.49 3.45 2.22
C MET A 49 -11.79 2.45 1.28
N ILE A 50 -12.49 1.47 0.73
CA ILE A 50 -11.88 0.46 -0.15
C ILE A 50 -11.24 1.12 -1.39
N LEU A 51 -11.89 2.10 -2.00
CA LEU A 51 -11.32 2.88 -3.10
C LEU A 51 -10.02 3.59 -2.69
N ALA A 52 -10.03 4.29 -1.55
CA ALA A 52 -8.83 4.96 -1.04
C ALA A 52 -7.69 3.96 -0.74
N LEU A 53 -8.01 2.82 -0.12
CA LEU A 53 -7.04 1.75 0.14
C LEU A 53 -6.45 1.20 -1.17
N ALA A 54 -7.27 0.97 -2.20
CA ALA A 54 -6.82 0.48 -3.49
C ALA A 54 -5.88 1.46 -4.21
N PHE A 55 -6.16 2.77 -4.16
CA PHE A 55 -5.27 3.79 -4.74
C PHE A 55 -3.93 3.86 -4.02
N MET A 56 -3.94 3.79 -2.68
CA MET A 56 -2.69 3.74 -1.91
C MET A 56 -1.90 2.47 -2.20
N GLU A 57 -2.59 1.33 -2.32
CA GLU A 57 -1.94 0.05 -2.59
C GLU A 57 -1.31 -0.02 -3.99
N ALA A 58 -1.85 0.70 -4.97
CA ALA A 58 -1.24 0.81 -6.29
C ALA A 58 0.20 1.36 -6.22
N LEU A 59 0.49 2.27 -5.28
CA LEU A 59 1.84 2.81 -5.06
C LEU A 59 2.80 1.72 -4.56
N THR A 60 2.34 0.90 -3.59
CA THR A 60 3.11 -0.25 -3.10
C THR A 60 3.37 -1.27 -4.21
N ILE A 61 2.37 -1.51 -5.06
CA ILE A 61 2.49 -2.43 -6.20
C ILE A 61 3.53 -1.96 -7.22
N TYR A 62 3.69 -0.64 -7.44
CA TYR A 62 4.79 -0.16 -8.28
C TYR A 62 6.17 -0.44 -7.67
N GLY A 63 6.31 -0.35 -6.35
CA GLY A 63 7.52 -0.79 -5.65
C GLY A 63 7.78 -2.29 -5.81
N LEU A 64 6.74 -3.11 -5.70
CA LEU A 64 6.81 -4.56 -5.94
C LEU A 64 7.21 -4.90 -7.38
N LEU A 65 6.62 -4.20 -8.35
CA LEU A 65 6.93 -4.37 -9.77
C LEU A 65 8.42 -4.11 -10.05
N ILE A 66 8.95 -2.99 -9.53
CA ILE A 66 10.36 -2.64 -9.67
C ILE A 66 11.24 -3.70 -9.01
N ALA A 67 10.90 -4.16 -7.80
CA ALA A 67 11.64 -5.21 -7.12
C ALA A 67 11.67 -6.51 -7.93
N PHE A 68 10.56 -6.93 -8.53
CA PHE A 68 10.53 -8.10 -9.42
C PHE A 68 11.37 -7.92 -10.68
N MET A 69 11.32 -6.75 -11.32
CA MET A 69 12.16 -6.45 -12.49
C MET A 69 13.65 -6.47 -12.17
N LEU A 70 14.02 -6.09 -10.95
CA LEU A 70 15.42 -6.14 -10.48
C LEU A 70 15.86 -7.57 -10.19
N ILE A 71 15.06 -8.34 -9.45
CA ILE A 71 15.36 -9.74 -9.13
C ILE A 71 15.44 -10.58 -10.41
N GLY A 72 14.58 -10.33 -11.41
CA GLY A 72 14.62 -11.03 -12.69
C GLY A 72 15.90 -10.82 -13.51
N LYS A 73 16.77 -9.87 -13.13
CA LYS A 73 18.09 -9.65 -13.72
C LYS A 73 19.23 -10.35 -12.97
N LEU A 74 18.91 -11.07 -11.89
CA LEU A 74 19.87 -11.92 -11.18
C LEU A 74 20.03 -13.22 -11.96
N GLY A 75 21.20 -13.41 -12.55
CA GLY A 75 21.56 -14.57 -13.37
C GLY A 75 22.97 -14.44 -13.93
#